data_AF-A0A433VGG3-F1
#
_entry.id   AF-A0A433VGG3-F1
#
_cell.length_a   1.000
_cell.length_b   1.000
_cell.length_c   1.000
_cell.angle_alpha   90.00
_cell.angle_beta   90.00
_cell.angle_gamma   90.00
#
_symmetry.space_group_name_H-M   'P 1'
#
loop_
_entity.id
_entity.type
_entity.pdbx_description
1 polymer ?
#
loop_
_entity_poly.entity_id
_entity_poly.type
_entity_poly.pdbx_seq_one_letter_code
_entity_poly.pdbx_strand_id
1 'polypeptide(L)'
;MISKTINWGIASIPFAASLFFGFAETAKAVELGAASSYNVFVLGDVQQQYTDIEGKLAAAGDINYMDGIGNKLAPNSGDVVIAGGDLTMSNSQVNNGNAVYGKNQYVTNMGEPASILGLGLLAGIAIKKRHNHKA
;
A
#
# COMPACT_ATOMS: atom_id res chain seq x y z
N MET A 1 5.01 -73.29 -41.71
CA MET A 1 4.53 -72.53 -40.51
C MET A 1 5.65 -72.53 -39.49
N ILE A 2 6.37 -71.42 -39.33
CA ILE A 2 7.52 -71.32 -38.41
C ILE A 2 7.31 -70.10 -37.52
N SER A 3 7.56 -70.33 -36.24
CA SER A 3 7.10 -69.62 -35.04
C SER A 3 7.61 -68.17 -34.90
N LYS A 4 6.75 -67.31 -34.33
CA LYS A 4 7.06 -65.95 -33.89
C LYS A 4 7.95 -65.98 -32.65
N THR A 5 9.12 -65.37 -32.69
CA THR A 5 9.91 -65.05 -31.50
C THR A 5 9.55 -63.66 -30.99
N ILE A 6 9.03 -63.60 -29.76
CA ILE A 6 8.76 -62.36 -29.01
C ILE A 6 10.04 -62.06 -28.21
N ASN A 7 10.71 -60.95 -28.52
CA ASN A 7 11.87 -60.49 -27.76
C ASN A 7 11.42 -59.47 -26.69
N TRP A 8 11.51 -59.86 -25.41
CA TRP A 8 11.24 -58.98 -24.27
C TRP A 8 12.48 -58.13 -24.01
N GLY A 9 12.60 -57.02 -24.75
CA GLY A 9 13.60 -56.00 -24.45
C GLY A 9 13.19 -55.25 -23.18
N ILE A 10 13.81 -55.57 -22.05
CA ILE A 10 13.82 -54.68 -20.88
C ILE A 10 14.67 -53.48 -21.27
N ALA A 11 14.03 -52.43 -21.79
CA ALA A 11 14.69 -51.15 -21.95
C ALA A 11 14.76 -50.51 -20.56
N SER A 12 15.96 -50.53 -19.98
CA SER A 12 16.33 -49.70 -18.84
C SER A 12 15.82 -48.28 -19.08
N ILE A 13 14.89 -47.80 -18.25
CA ILE A 13 14.49 -46.41 -18.27
C ILE A 13 15.77 -45.65 -17.90
N PRO A 14 16.39 -44.86 -18.80
CA PRO A 14 17.42 -43.94 -18.33
C PRO A 14 16.72 -43.08 -17.29
N PHE A 15 17.27 -43.05 -16.08
CA PHE A 15 16.95 -42.05 -15.08
C PHE A 15 17.24 -40.70 -15.75
N ALA A 16 16.26 -40.19 -16.50
CA ALA A 16 16.30 -38.86 -17.05
C ALA A 16 16.18 -37.99 -15.81
N ALA A 17 17.34 -37.63 -15.27
CA ALA A 17 17.48 -36.55 -14.33
C ALA A 17 16.80 -35.35 -15.01
N SER A 18 15.53 -35.14 -14.68
CA SER A 18 14.79 -33.96 -15.02
C SER A 18 15.49 -32.84 -14.28
N LEU A 19 16.46 -32.21 -14.95
CA LEU A 19 17.16 -31.05 -14.48
C LEU A 19 16.11 -29.95 -14.40
N PHE A 20 15.56 -29.75 -13.21
CA PHE A 20 14.77 -28.56 -12.91
C PHE A 20 15.73 -27.37 -13.02
N PHE A 21 15.79 -26.75 -14.20
CA PHE A 21 16.28 -25.38 -14.32
C PHE A 21 15.27 -24.50 -13.59
N GLY A 22 15.47 -24.34 -12.29
CA GLY A 22 14.77 -23.30 -11.53
C GLY A 22 15.10 -21.96 -12.17
N PHE A 23 14.10 -21.29 -12.72
CA PHE A 23 14.25 -19.89 -13.08
C PHE A 23 14.53 -19.13 -11.78
N ALA A 24 15.77 -18.67 -11.61
CA ALA A 24 16.07 -17.68 -10.60
C ALA A 24 15.49 -16.35 -11.10
N GLU A 25 14.20 -16.13 -10.87
CA GLU A 25 13.66 -14.78 -11.01
C GLU A 25 14.31 -13.90 -9.95
N THR A 26 15.00 -12.85 -10.39
CA THR A 26 15.45 -11.80 -9.47
C THR A 26 14.21 -11.27 -8.77
N ALA A 27 14.08 -11.51 -7.47
CA ALA A 27 13.03 -10.92 -6.65
C ALA A 27 13.12 -9.40 -6.80
N LYS A 28 12.23 -8.82 -7.62
CA LYS A 28 12.15 -7.37 -7.75
C LYS A 28 11.46 -6.88 -6.49
N ALA A 29 12.16 -6.06 -5.71
CA ALA A 29 11.51 -5.31 -4.64
C ALA A 29 10.30 -4.60 -5.24
N VAL A 30 9.13 -4.82 -4.65
CA VAL A 30 7.92 -4.09 -5.04
C VAL A 30 8.17 -2.62 -4.71
N GLU A 31 8.30 -1.80 -5.74
CA GLU A 31 8.34 -0.36 -5.59
C GLU A 31 6.91 0.08 -5.25
N LEU A 32 6.68 0.50 -4.00
CA LEU A 32 5.38 0.99 -3.54
C LEU A 32 4.98 2.33 -4.20
N GLY A 33 5.86 2.89 -5.05
CA GLY A 33 5.63 4.13 -5.77
C GLY A 33 5.34 5.28 -4.81
N ALA A 34 4.25 6.01 -5.07
CA ALA A 34 3.80 7.10 -4.19
C ALA A 34 3.48 6.65 -2.75
N ALA A 35 3.16 5.37 -2.53
CA ALA A 35 2.94 4.84 -1.18
C ALA A 35 4.25 4.67 -0.39
N SER A 36 5.41 4.64 -1.06
CA SER A 36 6.71 4.46 -0.40
C SER A 36 7.09 5.60 0.55
N SER A 37 6.46 6.78 0.42
CA SER A 37 6.66 7.90 1.34
C SER A 37 5.78 7.83 2.59
N TYR A 38 4.87 6.85 2.69
CA TYR A 38 3.92 6.73 3.79
C TYR A 38 4.32 5.62 4.76
N ASN A 39 4.26 5.92 6.05
CA ASN A 39 4.51 4.95 7.12
C ASN A 39 3.32 4.01 7.28
N VAL A 40 2.13 4.54 7.06
CA VAL A 40 0.88 3.78 7.07
C VAL A 40 0.19 4.00 5.73
N PHE A 41 0.01 2.93 4.97
CA PHE A 41 -0.71 2.94 3.69
C PHE A 41 -1.76 1.83 3.68
N VAL A 42 -3.04 2.19 3.53
CA VAL A 42 -4.17 1.25 3.62
C VAL A 42 -5.08 1.41 2.40
N LEU A 43 -5.45 0.29 1.76
CA LEU A 43 -6.36 0.28 0.60
C LEU A 43 -7.85 0.39 0.97
N GLY A 44 -8.16 0.34 2.26
CA GLY A 44 -9.50 0.53 2.82
C GLY A 44 -9.51 1.66 3.83
N ASP A 45 -10.32 1.50 4.87
CA ASP A 45 -10.52 2.51 5.91
C ASP A 45 -9.45 2.39 7.01
N VAL A 46 -9.20 3.50 7.70
CA VAL A 46 -8.34 3.55 8.88
C VAL A 46 -9.17 4.02 10.07
N GLN A 47 -9.18 3.21 11.13
CA GLN A 47 -9.70 3.59 12.43
C GLN A 47 -8.59 3.42 13.46
N GLN A 48 -8.10 4.53 13.99
CA GLN A 48 -7.00 4.52 14.93
C GLN A 48 -7.20 5.60 15.98
N GLN A 49 -7.14 5.21 17.25
CA GLN A 49 -7.35 6.12 18.39
C GLN A 49 -6.29 5.88 19.46
N TYR A 50 -5.81 6.95 20.08
CA TYR A 50 -4.88 6.94 21.21
C TYR A 50 -3.52 6.29 20.90
N THR A 51 -3.06 6.46 19.67
CA THR A 51 -1.73 5.99 19.27
C THR A 51 -1.15 6.92 18.23
N ASP A 52 0.08 7.36 18.49
CA ASP A 52 0.82 8.24 17.61
C ASP A 52 1.23 7.57 16.30
N ILE A 53 1.15 8.33 15.21
CA ILE A 53 1.84 8.02 13.94
C ILE A 53 2.94 9.05 13.77
N GLU A 54 4.18 8.63 13.97
CA GLU A 54 5.32 9.55 13.91
C GLU A 54 5.61 10.09 12.50
N GLY A 55 5.08 9.42 11.48
CA GLY A 55 5.29 9.74 10.07
C GLY A 55 3.98 10.02 9.32
N LYS A 56 3.90 9.58 8.06
CA LYS A 56 2.74 9.86 7.19
C LYS A 56 1.73 8.73 7.13
N LEU A 57 0.46 9.10 6.97
CA LEU A 57 -0.71 8.23 6.86
C LEU A 57 -1.45 8.46 5.53
N ALA A 58 -1.75 7.40 4.79
CA ALA A 58 -2.64 7.44 3.64
C ALA A 58 -3.61 6.25 3.65
N ALA A 59 -4.89 6.54 3.40
CA ALA A 59 -5.95 5.55 3.27
C ALA A 59 -6.74 5.82 1.98
N ALA A 60 -7.07 4.77 1.22
CA ALA A 60 -7.94 4.88 0.05
C ALA A 60 -9.41 5.11 0.44
N GLY A 61 -9.80 4.67 1.64
CA GLY A 61 -11.13 4.84 2.21
C GLY A 61 -11.21 6.02 3.16
N ASP A 62 -12.07 5.88 4.16
CA ASP A 62 -12.30 6.88 5.19
C ASP A 62 -11.23 6.78 6.29
N ILE A 63 -10.89 7.91 6.91
CA ILE A 63 -9.98 7.98 8.06
C ILE A 63 -10.75 8.50 9.28
N ASN A 64 -10.70 7.75 10.38
CA ASN A 64 -11.12 8.21 11.70
C ASN A 64 -9.93 8.12 12.66
N TYR A 65 -9.44 9.28 13.10
CA TYR A 65 -8.19 9.39 13.84
C TYR A 65 -8.30 10.23 15.12
N MET A 66 -7.61 9.78 16.16
CA MET A 66 -7.44 10.48 17.43
C MET A 66 -6.00 10.35 17.97
N ASP A 67 -5.09 11.26 17.59
CA ASP A 67 -3.80 11.55 18.28
C ASP A 67 -2.95 12.58 17.50
N GLY A 68 -1.64 12.66 17.79
CA GLY A 68 -0.64 13.27 16.92
C GLY A 68 -0.27 12.43 15.68
N ILE A 69 -0.08 13.10 14.53
CA ILE A 69 0.51 12.54 13.31
C ILE A 69 1.68 13.41 12.86
N GLY A 70 2.81 12.80 12.47
CA GLY A 70 3.90 13.48 11.77
C GLY A 70 4.93 14.17 12.67
N ASN A 71 5.01 13.83 13.95
CA ASN A 71 5.88 14.51 14.92
C ASN A 71 7.38 14.34 14.60
N LYS A 72 7.77 13.28 13.89
CA LYS A 72 9.17 13.05 13.45
C LYS A 72 9.44 13.46 12.00
N LEU A 73 8.48 14.11 11.35
CA LEU A 73 8.65 14.63 10.00
C LEU A 73 9.37 15.99 10.02
N ALA A 74 10.15 16.26 8.96
CA ALA A 74 10.71 17.59 8.77
C ALA A 74 9.59 18.61 8.46
N PRO A 75 9.74 19.89 8.83
CA PRO A 75 8.76 20.91 8.46
C PRO A 75 8.49 20.94 6.96
N ASN A 76 7.24 21.24 6.57
CA ASN A 76 6.79 21.26 5.17
C ASN A 76 6.94 19.90 4.45
N SER A 77 6.64 18.80 5.13
CA SER A 77 6.66 17.45 4.56
C SER A 77 5.57 17.18 3.51
N GLY A 78 4.82 18.20 3.07
CA GLY A 78 3.72 18.08 2.12
C GLY A 78 2.52 17.36 2.73
N ASP A 79 1.88 16.47 1.98
CA ASP A 79 0.71 15.73 2.48
C ASP A 79 1.16 14.66 3.48
N VAL A 80 0.74 14.83 4.72
CA VAL A 80 1.05 13.96 5.87
C VAL A 80 -0.12 13.01 6.14
N VAL A 81 -1.34 13.48 5.92
CA VAL A 81 -2.55 12.67 6.00
C VAL A 81 -3.28 12.76 4.66
N ILE A 82 -3.59 11.61 4.05
CA ILE A 82 -4.45 11.53 2.86
C ILE A 82 -5.60 10.55 3.13
N ALA A 83 -6.83 11.04 3.17
CA ALA A 83 -8.04 10.23 3.10
C ALA A 83 -8.60 10.23 1.67
N GLY A 84 -8.81 9.06 1.08
CA GLY A 84 -9.50 8.94 -0.20
C GLY A 84 -11.00 9.21 -0.09
N GLY A 85 -11.58 9.00 1.09
CA GLY A 85 -12.97 9.31 1.43
C GLY A 85 -13.09 10.47 2.42
N ASP A 86 -13.84 10.24 3.49
CA ASP A 86 -14.05 11.18 4.59
C ASP A 86 -12.86 11.19 5.56
N LEU A 87 -12.54 12.37 6.10
CA LEU A 87 -11.52 12.55 7.13
C LEU A 87 -12.17 13.05 8.43
N THR A 88 -12.14 12.21 9.46
CA THR A 88 -12.57 12.54 10.81
C THR A 88 -11.36 12.62 11.72
N MET A 89 -11.14 13.80 12.32
CA MET A 89 -10.07 14.04 13.28
C MET A 89 -10.64 14.66 14.54
N SER A 90 -10.41 14.00 15.68
CA SER A 90 -10.84 14.51 16.98
C SER A 90 -9.72 14.46 17.99
N ASN A 91 -9.54 15.51 18.78
CA ASN A 91 -8.44 15.64 19.75
C ASN A 91 -7.08 15.31 19.10
N SER A 92 -6.85 15.82 17.89
CA SER A 92 -5.74 15.39 17.03
C SER A 92 -4.88 16.57 16.59
N GLN A 93 -3.68 16.25 16.12
CA GLN A 93 -2.78 17.24 15.53
C GLN A 93 -2.04 16.64 14.33
N VAL A 94 -2.03 17.36 13.23
CA VAL A 94 -1.22 17.03 12.05
C VAL A 94 0.00 17.92 12.07
N ASN A 95 1.15 17.33 12.33
CA ASN A 95 2.41 18.05 12.44
C ASN A 95 3.15 18.07 11.11
N ASN A 96 3.85 19.19 10.88
CA ASN A 96 4.85 19.34 9.83
C ASN A 96 4.34 19.15 8.40
N GLY A 97 3.02 19.29 8.15
CA GLY A 97 2.47 19.23 6.81
C GLY A 97 0.95 19.34 6.75
N ASN A 98 0.38 18.72 5.72
CA ASN A 98 -1.02 18.91 5.32
C ASN A 98 -1.87 17.68 5.62
N ALA A 99 -3.15 17.92 5.87
CA ALA A 99 -4.18 16.89 5.79
C ALA A 99 -5.08 17.14 4.58
N VAL A 100 -5.25 16.12 3.73
CA VAL A 100 -6.01 16.15 2.49
C VAL A 100 -7.06 15.05 2.52
N TYR A 101 -8.26 15.34 1.99
CA TYR A 101 -9.38 14.40 1.96
C TYR A 101 -10.11 14.44 0.62
N GLY A 102 -10.82 13.36 0.29
CA GLY A 102 -11.52 13.18 -0.98
C GLY A 102 -13.00 13.59 -0.95
N LYS A 103 -13.65 13.60 0.21
CA LYS A 103 -15.09 13.88 0.36
C LYS A 103 -15.41 14.93 1.42
N ASN A 104 -15.52 14.55 2.69
CA ASN A 104 -15.88 15.47 3.78
C ASN A 104 -14.80 15.50 4.86
N GLN A 105 -14.69 16.63 5.56
CA GLN A 105 -13.88 16.76 6.77
C GLN A 105 -14.77 16.97 7.99
N TYR A 106 -14.47 16.25 9.08
CA TYR A 106 -15.12 16.38 10.39
C TYR A 106 -14.03 16.56 11.43
N VAL A 107 -13.84 17.80 11.89
CA VAL A 107 -12.68 18.16 12.71
C VAL A 107 -13.15 18.78 14.01
N THR A 108 -12.73 18.22 15.15
CA THR A 108 -13.04 18.72 16.49
C THR A 108 -11.79 18.78 17.37
N ASN A 109 -11.63 19.88 18.09
CA ASN A 109 -10.56 20.08 19.08
C ASN A 109 -9.15 19.75 18.53
N MET A 110 -8.74 20.47 17.48
CA MET A 110 -7.41 20.28 16.89
C MET A 110 -6.35 21.18 17.51
N GLY A 111 -5.15 20.63 17.69
CA GLY A 111 -3.96 21.38 18.08
C GLY A 111 -3.39 22.18 16.90
N GLU A 112 -3.06 23.45 17.14
CA GLU A 112 -2.24 24.28 16.23
C GLU A 112 -0.83 23.64 16.15
N PRO A 113 -0.26 23.29 14.97
CA PRO A 113 -0.46 23.88 13.64
C PRO A 113 -0.78 22.82 12.56
N ALA A 114 -2.05 22.63 12.22
CA ALA A 114 -2.47 21.80 11.08
C ALA A 114 -3.00 22.67 9.94
N SER A 115 -2.37 22.58 8.76
CA SER A 115 -3.01 23.07 7.52
C SER A 115 -3.88 21.96 6.96
N ILE A 116 -5.19 22.03 7.21
CA ILE A 116 -6.16 21.16 6.52
C ILE A 116 -6.41 21.77 5.15
N LEU A 117 -5.84 21.14 4.11
CA LEU A 117 -5.98 21.57 2.73
C LEU A 117 -7.15 20.79 2.11
N GLY A 118 -8.15 21.55 1.66
CA GLY A 118 -9.45 21.06 1.24
C GLY A 118 -9.45 20.06 0.08
N LEU A 119 -10.65 19.53 -0.18
CA LEU A 119 -11.04 18.52 -1.19
C LEU A 119 -10.03 18.34 -2.34
N GLY A 120 -9.11 17.40 -2.17
CA GLY A 120 -8.12 17.10 -3.18
C GLY A 120 -8.74 16.21 -4.25
N LEU A 121 -9.12 16.76 -5.42
CA LEU A 121 -9.44 15.96 -6.61
C LEU A 121 -8.29 14.97 -6.96
N LEU A 122 -7.06 15.31 -6.55
CA LEU A 122 -5.88 14.45 -6.64
C LEU A 122 -5.82 13.30 -5.63
N ALA A 123 -6.47 13.35 -4.46
CA ALA A 123 -6.38 12.27 -3.47
C ALA A 123 -7.01 10.98 -4.01
N GLY A 124 -8.22 11.08 -4.57
CA GLY A 124 -8.88 9.97 -5.25
C GLY A 124 -8.15 9.54 -6.53
N ILE A 125 -7.61 10.48 -7.31
CA ILE A 125 -6.92 10.19 -8.58
C ILE A 125 -5.52 9.58 -8.35
N ALA A 126 -4.75 10.03 -7.37
CA ALA A 126 -3.41 9.50 -7.08
C ALA A 126 -3.46 8.04 -6.60
N ILE A 127 -4.47 7.69 -5.79
CA ILE A 127 -4.67 6.33 -5.27
C ILE A 127 -5.34 5.43 -6.33
N LYS A 128 -6.29 5.94 -7.12
CA LYS A 128 -7.02 5.16 -8.14
C LYS A 128 -6.29 5.01 -9.48
N LYS A 129 -5.52 6.01 -9.94
CA LYS A 129 -4.93 6.02 -11.29
C LYS A 129 -3.78 5.02 -11.50
N ARG A 130 -3.08 4.57 -10.44
CA ARG A 130 -2.05 3.52 -10.57
C ARG A 130 -2.56 2.08 -10.45
N HIS A 131 -3.80 1.86 -10.02
CA HIS A 131 -4.38 0.51 -9.97
C HIS A 131 -4.85 -0.02 -11.33
N ASN A 132 -4.92 0.86 -12.35
CA ASN A 132 -5.42 0.54 -13.70
C ASN A 132 -4.34 0.47 -14.80
N HIS A 133 -3.05 0.55 -14.47
CA HIS A 133 -1.99 0.26 -15.46
C HIS A 133 -1.60 -1.22 -15.43
N LYS A 134 -2.53 -2.07 -15.87
CA LYS A 134 -2.23 -3.40 -16.43
C LYS A 134 -3.16 -3.68 -17.61
N ALA A 135 -2.68 -3.34 -18.79
CA ALA A 135 -2.88 -4.04 -20.06
C ALA A 135 -1.81 -3.52 -21.03
#